data_AF-A0A087HD00-F1
#
_entry.id   AF-A0A087HD00-F1
#
_cell.length_a   1.000
_cell.length_b   1.000
_cell.length_c   1.000
_cell.angle_alpha   90.00
_cell.angle_beta   90.00
_cell.angle_gamma   90.00
#
_symmetry.space_group_name_H-M   'P 1'
#
loop_
_entity.id
_entity.type
_entity.pdbx_description
1 polymer ?
#
loop_
_entity_poly.entity_id
_entity_poly.type
_entity_poly.pdbx_seq_one_letter_code
_entity_poly.pdbx_strand_id
1 'polypeptide(L)'
;MSTAKPPKHSDTRLVVATATTALMETKKADHGGSTSIVEYKAPVMLEDEEDLEIKLRRILENVPVRVSNTSGSSAGSGSGDFHQYRQMRRREQDRLTRMDIDYNKRLKMAEFTIRREEKLKASEEKTSKKRLKRQKKKQRKQEKKSKPNSTEEQEKQPREEISSDDGGDEEEDSVVEAAYPRPIFNKSRFQEK
;
A
#
# COMPACT_ATOMS: atom_id res chain seq x y z
N MET A 1 28.31 40.55 -8.32
CA MET A 1 27.13 39.84 -8.84
C MET A 1 27.29 38.37 -8.47
N SER A 2 26.37 37.82 -7.66
CA SER A 2 26.51 36.50 -7.04
C SER A 2 26.23 35.38 -8.03
N THR A 3 27.12 34.39 -8.08
CA THR A 3 26.97 33.17 -8.86
C THR A 3 26.29 32.10 -8.00
N ALA A 4 25.02 31.80 -8.26
CA ALA A 4 24.33 30.69 -7.59
C ALA A 4 24.57 29.37 -8.35
N LYS A 5 25.07 28.36 -7.65
CA LYS A 5 25.33 27.00 -8.12
C LYS A 5 24.03 26.17 -8.01
N PRO A 6 23.65 25.34 -9.01
CA PRO A 6 22.41 24.56 -8.93
C PRO A 6 22.54 23.39 -7.95
N PRO A 7 21.45 22.99 -7.27
CA PRO A 7 21.47 21.88 -6.32
C PRO A 7 21.58 20.54 -7.04
N LYS A 8 22.42 19.65 -6.50
CA LYS A 8 22.57 18.26 -6.96
C LYS A 8 21.37 17.46 -6.48
N HIS A 9 20.57 16.91 -7.39
CA HIS A 9 19.63 15.84 -7.06
C HIS A 9 20.43 14.58 -6.76
N SER A 10 20.34 14.10 -5.52
CA SER A 10 20.80 12.77 -5.13
C SER A 10 19.79 11.74 -5.62
N ASP A 11 20.22 10.85 -6.52
CA ASP A 11 19.45 9.71 -6.99
C ASP A 11 19.12 8.75 -5.83
N THR A 12 17.90 8.85 -5.30
CA THR A 12 17.32 7.82 -4.42
C THR A 12 16.80 6.67 -5.28
N ARG A 13 17.68 5.71 -5.59
CA ARG A 13 17.29 4.43 -6.19
C ARG A 13 16.47 3.62 -5.17
N LEU A 14 15.15 3.63 -5.34
CA LEU A 14 14.24 2.71 -4.65
C LEU A 14 14.41 1.30 -5.23
N VAL A 15 15.04 0.41 -4.46
CA VAL A 15 15.11 -1.02 -4.73
C VAL A 15 13.84 -1.66 -4.18
N VAL A 16 12.96 -2.12 -5.06
CA VAL A 16 11.78 -2.93 -4.70
C VAL A 16 12.22 -4.38 -4.55
N ALA A 17 12.32 -4.85 -3.32
CA ALA A 17 12.55 -6.27 -3.02
C ALA A 17 11.23 -7.04 -3.19
N THR A 18 11.19 -8.00 -4.12
CA THR A 18 10.08 -8.93 -4.28
C THR A 18 10.22 -10.06 -3.26
N ALA A 19 9.42 -10.00 -2.20
CA ALA A 19 9.33 -11.07 -1.22
C ALA A 19 8.52 -12.25 -1.80
N THR A 20 9.17 -13.41 -1.94
CA THR A 20 8.53 -14.68 -2.29
C THR A 20 7.63 -15.14 -1.15
N THR A 21 6.31 -15.03 -1.33
CA THR A 21 5.33 -15.59 -0.39
C THR A 21 5.17 -17.08 -0.62
N ALA A 22 5.79 -17.87 0.25
CA ALA A 22 5.45 -19.28 0.45
C ALA A 22 4.00 -19.39 0.95
N LEU A 23 3.13 -20.05 0.17
CA LEU A 23 1.74 -20.29 0.51
C LEU A 23 1.58 -21.74 0.98
N MET A 24 1.28 -21.88 2.27
CA MET A 24 0.84 -23.13 2.92
C MET A 24 -0.39 -23.72 2.20
N GLU A 25 -0.34 -25.02 1.93
CA GLU A 25 -1.47 -25.83 1.48
C GLU A 25 -2.53 -25.98 2.59
N THR A 26 -3.75 -25.53 2.33
CA THR A 26 -4.93 -25.90 3.11
C THR A 26 -5.69 -27.01 2.37
N LYS A 27 -5.65 -28.23 2.90
CA LYS A 27 -6.50 -29.33 2.42
C LYS A 27 -7.98 -28.98 2.64
N LYS A 28 -8.81 -29.09 1.60
CA LYS A 28 -10.27 -29.09 1.72
C LYS A 28 -10.85 -30.37 1.14
N ALA A 29 -11.96 -30.76 1.77
CA ALA A 29 -12.56 -32.08 1.82
C ALA A 29 -13.25 -32.52 0.52
N ASP A 30 -13.23 -33.83 0.32
CA ASP A 30 -13.92 -34.59 -0.71
C ASP A 30 -15.42 -34.27 -0.74
N HIS A 31 -15.90 -33.86 -1.90
CA HIS A 31 -17.33 -33.85 -2.22
C HIS A 31 -17.49 -34.54 -3.57
N GLY A 32 -17.98 -35.78 -3.51
CA GLY A 32 -18.37 -36.56 -4.67
C GLY A 32 -19.55 -35.92 -5.40
N GLY A 33 -19.44 -35.85 -6.73
CA GLY A 33 -20.49 -35.39 -7.62
C GLY A 33 -19.93 -35.18 -9.02
N SER A 34 -20.14 -36.15 -9.91
CA SER A 34 -19.70 -36.07 -11.30
C SER A 34 -20.55 -35.06 -12.08
N THR A 35 -19.96 -33.93 -12.45
CA THR A 35 -20.39 -33.12 -13.60
C THR A 35 -19.14 -32.71 -14.36
N SER A 36 -19.01 -33.22 -15.58
CA SER A 36 -17.91 -32.92 -16.52
C SER A 36 -17.96 -31.46 -16.95
N ILE A 37 -17.45 -30.57 -16.11
CA ILE A 37 -17.04 -29.23 -16.50
C ILE A 37 -15.58 -29.35 -16.90
N VAL A 38 -15.32 -29.24 -18.20
CA VAL A 38 -13.96 -29.03 -18.71
C VAL A 38 -13.55 -27.67 -18.16
N GLU A 39 -12.75 -27.69 -17.09
CA GLU A 39 -12.21 -26.49 -16.48
C GLU A 39 -11.24 -25.87 -17.50
N TYR A 40 -11.75 -24.89 -18.25
CA TYR A 40 -10.94 -24.13 -19.20
C TYR A 40 -10.02 -23.22 -18.40
N LYS A 41 -8.83 -23.75 -18.08
CA LYS A 41 -7.74 -22.94 -17.55
C LYS A 41 -7.26 -22.03 -18.67
N ALA A 42 -7.68 -20.76 -18.61
CA ALA A 42 -7.24 -19.76 -19.56
C ALA A 42 -5.70 -19.79 -19.65
N PRO A 43 -5.13 -19.84 -20.87
CA PRO A 43 -3.68 -19.90 -21.03
C PRO A 43 -3.05 -18.67 -20.38
N VAL A 44 -2.03 -18.91 -19.56
CA VAL A 44 -1.26 -17.86 -18.88
C VAL A 44 -0.35 -17.23 -19.94
N MET A 45 -0.83 -16.17 -20.58
CA MET A 45 -0.13 -15.45 -21.66
C MET A 45 1.06 -14.60 -21.17
N LEU A 46 1.51 -14.76 -19.92
CA LEU A 46 2.46 -13.82 -19.30
C LEU A 46 3.92 -14.10 -19.67
N GLU A 47 4.31 -15.36 -19.87
CA GLU A 47 5.70 -15.71 -20.22
C GLU A 47 6.02 -15.31 -21.67
N ASP A 48 5.08 -15.51 -22.60
CA ASP A 48 5.23 -15.13 -24.01
C ASP A 48 5.20 -13.61 -24.21
N GLU A 49 4.46 -12.85 -23.38
CA GLU A 49 4.43 -11.38 -23.41
C GLU A 49 5.77 -10.77 -22.98
N GLU A 50 6.39 -11.31 -21.93
CA GLU A 50 7.71 -10.86 -21.46
C GLU A 50 8.80 -11.10 -22.50
N ASP A 51 8.76 -12.25 -23.19
CA ASP A 51 9.68 -12.59 -24.29
C ASP A 51 9.50 -11.67 -25.50
N LEU A 52 8.26 -11.29 -25.82
CA LEU A 52 7.99 -10.31 -26.88
C LEU A 52 8.53 -8.94 -26.52
N GLU A 53 8.36 -8.48 -25.28
CA GLU A 53 8.87 -7.19 -24.81
C GLU A 53 10.40 -7.14 -24.86
N ILE A 54 11.07 -8.22 -24.43
CA ILE A 54 12.53 -8.36 -24.49
C ILE A 54 13.01 -8.34 -25.95
N LYS A 55 12.32 -9.07 -26.84
CA LYS A 55 12.64 -9.12 -28.27
C LYS A 55 12.42 -7.77 -28.95
N LEU A 56 11.35 -7.05 -28.60
CA LEU A 56 11.08 -5.70 -29.11
C LEU A 56 12.14 -4.70 -28.66
N ARG A 57 12.56 -4.73 -27.39
CA ARG A 57 13.70 -3.92 -26.90
C ARG A 57 14.97 -4.24 -27.66
N ARG A 58 15.30 -5.53 -27.81
CA ARG A 58 16.47 -5.98 -28.57
C ARG A 58 16.43 -5.48 -30.02
N ILE A 59 15.27 -5.49 -30.66
CA ILE A 59 15.11 -4.97 -32.02
C ILE A 59 15.31 -3.45 -32.05
N LEU A 60 14.66 -2.71 -31.16
CA LEU A 60 14.78 -1.24 -31.10
C LEU A 60 16.22 -0.77 -30.81
N GLU A 61 16.96 -1.52 -30.00
CA GLU A 61 18.33 -1.19 -29.61
C GLU A 61 19.36 -1.61 -30.68
N ASN A 62 19.19 -2.80 -31.27
CA ASN A 62 20.23 -3.39 -32.14
C ASN A 62 19.94 -3.24 -33.63
N VAL A 63 18.71 -2.96 -34.05
CA VAL A 63 18.36 -2.76 -35.46
C VAL A 63 18.36 -1.26 -35.77
N PRO A 64 19.25 -0.78 -36.67
CA PRO A 64 19.26 0.61 -37.07
C PRO A 64 17.93 1.02 -37.69
N VAL A 65 17.28 2.04 -37.12
CA VAL A 65 16.05 2.63 -37.67
C VAL A 65 16.41 3.43 -38.92
N ARG A 66 16.06 2.89 -40.10
CA ARG A 66 16.26 3.58 -41.38
C ARG A 66 14.96 4.28 -41.80
N VAL A 67 15.03 5.59 -42.01
CA VAL A 67 13.91 6.37 -42.56
C VAL A 67 14.16 6.59 -44.05
N SER A 68 13.32 6.00 -44.90
CA SER A 68 13.46 6.06 -46.37
C SER A 68 12.97 7.36 -46.99
N ASN A 69 12.14 8.14 -46.30
CA ASN A 69 11.41 9.28 -46.86
C ASN A 69 11.99 10.64 -46.41
N THR A 70 13.32 10.72 -46.30
CA THR A 70 14.00 11.95 -45.88
C THR A 70 14.49 12.74 -47.09
N SER A 71 14.07 14.00 -47.20
CA SER A 71 14.62 14.96 -48.16
C SER A 71 15.99 15.46 -47.67
N GLY A 72 16.82 15.97 -48.60
CA GLY A 72 18.14 16.51 -48.26
C GLY A 72 18.05 17.70 -47.31
N SER A 73 19.09 17.92 -46.49
CA SER A 73 19.06 18.94 -45.42
C SER A 73 18.91 20.38 -45.92
N SER A 74 19.27 20.66 -47.17
CA SER A 74 19.11 21.96 -47.83
C SER A 74 17.92 22.01 -48.79
N ALA A 75 17.13 20.94 -48.88
CA ALA A 75 15.93 20.92 -49.70
C ALA A 75 14.86 21.84 -49.08
N GLY A 76 14.12 22.57 -49.92
CA GLY A 76 13.00 23.40 -49.48
C GLY A 76 11.82 22.58 -48.96
N SER A 77 10.83 23.26 -48.38
CA SER A 77 9.62 22.61 -47.88
C SER A 77 8.79 22.04 -49.03
N GLY A 78 8.55 20.73 -49.00
CA GLY A 78 7.63 20.04 -49.90
C GLY A 78 6.16 20.20 -49.47
N SER A 79 5.23 19.89 -50.37
CA SER A 79 3.78 19.93 -50.10
C SER A 79 3.33 18.93 -49.04
N GLY A 80 4.10 17.86 -48.81
CA GLY A 80 3.83 16.83 -47.81
C GLY A 80 4.39 17.12 -46.41
N ASP A 81 5.30 18.07 -46.27
CA ASP A 81 6.05 18.29 -45.02
C ASP A 81 5.14 18.79 -43.89
N PHE A 82 4.15 19.61 -44.24
CA PHE A 82 3.14 20.07 -43.29
C PHE A 82 2.38 18.90 -42.63
N HIS A 83 1.98 17.90 -43.42
CA HIS A 83 1.25 16.76 -42.88
C HIS A 83 2.13 15.83 -42.06
N GLN A 84 3.41 15.66 -42.44
CA GLN A 84 4.38 14.92 -41.65
C GLN A 84 4.59 15.59 -40.29
N TYR A 85 4.82 16.91 -40.27
CA TYR A 85 4.95 17.67 -39.04
C TYR A 85 3.72 17.56 -38.15
N ARG A 86 2.52 17.68 -38.72
CA ARG A 86 1.26 17.54 -37.98
C ARG A 86 1.14 16.17 -37.31
N GLN A 87 1.49 15.10 -38.02
CA GLN A 87 1.46 13.74 -37.47
C GLN A 87 2.50 13.56 -36.37
N MET A 88 3.74 14.02 -36.59
CA MET A 88 4.81 13.94 -35.59
C MET A 88 4.47 14.73 -34.32
N ARG A 89 3.95 15.96 -34.47
CA ARG A 89 3.52 16.79 -33.33
C ARG A 89 2.43 16.10 -32.51
N ARG A 90 1.45 15.46 -33.16
CA ARG A 90 0.40 14.68 -32.46
C ARG A 90 0.99 13.50 -31.70
N ARG A 91 1.83 12.70 -32.36
CA ARG A 91 2.52 11.56 -31.72
C ARG A 91 3.33 12.00 -30.51
N GLU A 92 4.02 13.13 -30.59
CA GLU A 92 4.82 13.66 -29.49
C GLU A 92 3.96 14.20 -28.34
N GLN A 93 2.87 14.91 -28.65
CA GLN A 93 1.91 15.34 -27.63
C GLN A 93 1.28 14.16 -26.90
N ASP A 94 0.88 13.11 -27.65
CA ASP A 94 0.33 11.88 -27.08
C ASP A 94 1.37 11.16 -26.21
N ARG A 95 2.65 11.17 -26.60
CA ARG A 95 3.75 10.62 -25.81
C ARG A 95 3.90 11.35 -24.47
N LEU A 96 3.97 12.68 -24.50
CA LEU A 96 4.12 13.51 -23.30
C LEU A 96 2.93 13.35 -22.36
N THR A 97 1.71 13.43 -22.89
CA THR A 97 0.49 13.28 -22.08
C THR A 97 0.40 11.92 -21.40
N ARG A 98 0.79 10.82 -22.08
CA ARG A 98 0.87 9.49 -21.44
C ARG A 98 1.87 9.44 -20.29
N MET A 99 3.07 10.01 -20.50
CA MET A 99 4.09 10.09 -19.45
C MET A 99 3.59 10.87 -18.23
N ASP A 100 2.93 12.01 -18.44
CA ASP A 100 2.37 12.84 -17.36
C ASP A 100 1.26 12.10 -16.61
N ILE A 101 0.37 11.40 -17.33
CA ILE A 101 -0.69 10.60 -16.72
C ILE A 101 -0.10 9.51 -15.83
N ASP A 102 0.90 8.78 -16.31
CA ASP A 102 1.52 7.69 -15.55
C ASP A 102 2.32 8.18 -14.35
N TYR A 103 3.02 9.30 -14.49
CA TYR A 103 3.70 9.97 -13.37
C TYR A 103 2.70 10.38 -12.29
N ASN A 104 1.62 11.05 -12.68
CA ASN A 104 0.58 11.48 -11.74
C ASN A 104 -0.13 10.31 -11.07
N LYS A 105 -0.35 9.20 -11.78
CA LYS A 105 -0.88 7.95 -11.18
C LYS A 105 0.08 7.40 -10.13
N ARG A 106 1.37 7.32 -10.43
CA ARG A 106 2.39 6.82 -9.48
C ARG A 106 2.47 7.70 -8.23
N LEU A 107 2.45 9.02 -8.38
CA LEU A 107 2.42 9.96 -7.26
C LEU A 107 1.19 9.75 -6.37
N LYS A 108 -0.01 9.67 -6.96
CA LYS A 108 -1.26 9.47 -6.21
C LYS A 108 -1.27 8.13 -5.47
N MET A 109 -0.74 7.06 -6.09
CA MET A 109 -0.64 5.76 -5.46
C MET A 109 0.37 5.75 -4.29
N ALA A 110 1.52 6.41 -4.45
CA ALA A 110 2.50 6.56 -3.39
C ALA A 110 1.92 7.36 -2.21
N GLU A 111 1.22 8.46 -2.50
CA GLU A 111 0.57 9.27 -1.46
C GLU A 111 -0.54 8.49 -0.73
N PHE A 112 -1.34 7.72 -1.46
CA PHE A 112 -2.38 6.86 -0.88
C PHE A 112 -1.80 5.77 0.03
N THR A 113 -0.73 5.11 -0.40
CA THR A 113 -0.07 4.05 0.38
C THR A 113 0.52 4.61 1.67
N ILE A 114 1.24 5.74 1.61
CA ILE A 114 1.77 6.43 2.79
C ILE A 114 0.63 6.77 3.76
N ARG A 115 -0.44 7.45 3.29
CA ARG A 115 -1.59 7.79 4.14
C ARG A 115 -2.26 6.57 4.77
N ARG A 116 -2.35 5.46 4.03
CA ARG A 116 -2.92 4.20 4.54
C ARG A 116 -2.03 3.61 5.64
N GLU A 117 -0.73 3.56 5.41
CA GLU A 117 0.24 3.06 6.38
C GLU A 117 0.28 3.90 7.65
N GLU A 118 0.21 5.23 7.55
CA GLU A 118 0.13 6.12 8.70
C GLU A 118 -1.10 5.83 9.57
N LYS A 119 -2.28 5.68 8.94
CA LYS A 119 -3.52 5.32 9.66
C LYS A 119 -3.43 3.96 10.33
N LEU A 120 -2.87 2.97 9.64
CA LEU A 120 -2.65 1.63 10.20
C LEU A 120 -1.70 1.68 11.39
N LYS A 121 -0.52 2.32 11.24
CA LYS A 121 0.45 2.52 12.32
C LYS A 121 -0.17 3.23 13.53
N ALA A 122 -0.92 4.31 13.33
CA ALA A 122 -1.62 5.00 14.42
C ALA A 122 -2.62 4.09 15.15
N SER A 123 -3.37 3.26 14.41
CA SER A 123 -4.29 2.29 15.01
C SER A 123 -3.58 1.16 15.77
N GLU A 124 -2.44 0.69 15.24
CA GLU A 124 -1.60 -0.34 15.85
C GLU A 124 -0.91 0.17 17.11
N GLU A 125 -0.44 1.42 17.12
CA GLU A 125 0.12 2.09 18.30
C GLU A 125 -0.93 2.27 19.40
N LYS A 126 -2.14 2.73 19.07
CA LYS A 126 -3.25 2.83 20.03
C LYS A 126 -3.59 1.45 20.60
N THR A 127 -3.61 0.42 19.75
CA THR A 127 -3.93 -0.96 20.14
C THR A 127 -2.82 -1.61 20.96
N SER A 128 -1.55 -1.41 20.61
CA SER A 128 -0.39 -1.96 21.31
C SER A 128 -0.24 -1.33 22.70
N LYS A 129 -0.39 -0.01 22.83
CA LYS A 129 -0.43 0.69 24.13
C LYS A 129 -1.51 0.10 25.04
N LYS A 130 -2.74 -0.07 24.52
CA LYS A 130 -3.85 -0.70 25.28
C LYS A 130 -3.56 -2.16 25.63
N ARG A 131 -2.96 -2.93 24.72
CA ARG A 131 -2.56 -4.34 24.95
C ARG A 131 -1.49 -4.45 26.04
N LEU A 132 -0.46 -3.61 26.02
CA LEU A 132 0.59 -3.54 27.03
C LEU A 132 0.01 -3.19 28.41
N LYS A 133 -0.88 -2.18 28.49
CA LYS A 133 -1.59 -1.84 29.74
C LYS A 133 -2.37 -3.06 30.29
N ARG A 134 -3.07 -3.81 29.43
CA ARG A 134 -3.79 -5.04 29.83
C ARG A 134 -2.85 -6.17 30.26
N GLN A 135 -1.73 -6.37 29.57
CA GLN A 135 -0.74 -7.39 29.90
C GLN A 135 -0.07 -7.12 31.25
N LYS A 136 0.34 -5.87 31.53
CA LYS A 136 0.88 -5.46 32.83
C LYS A 136 -0.13 -5.67 33.97
N LYS A 137 -1.42 -5.36 33.75
CA LYS A 137 -2.49 -5.67 34.72
C LYS A 137 -2.68 -7.17 34.94
N LYS A 138 -2.60 -7.99 33.87
CA LYS A 138 -2.68 -9.46 33.95
C LYS A 138 -1.50 -10.06 34.72
N GLN A 139 -0.27 -9.60 34.44
CA GLN A 139 0.95 -10.01 35.15
C GLN A 139 0.86 -9.68 36.64
N ARG A 140 0.52 -8.44 37.02
CA ARG A 140 0.30 -8.05 38.43
C ARG A 140 -0.76 -8.92 39.14
N LYS A 141 -1.83 -9.32 38.44
CA LYS A 141 -2.86 -10.22 39.01
C LYS A 141 -2.36 -11.65 39.15
N GLN A 142 -1.54 -12.14 38.22
CA GLN A 142 -0.92 -13.46 38.29
C GLN A 142 0.10 -13.51 39.42
N GLU A 143 0.99 -12.51 39.55
CA GLU A 143 1.96 -12.39 40.64
C GLU A 143 1.29 -12.38 42.03
N LYS A 144 0.16 -11.67 42.18
CA LYS A 144 -0.63 -11.70 43.43
C LYS A 144 -1.24 -13.07 43.73
N LYS A 145 -1.55 -13.88 42.71
CA LYS A 145 -2.11 -15.22 42.88
C LYS A 145 -1.03 -16.29 43.06
N SER A 146 0.16 -16.08 42.50
CA SER A 146 1.30 -17.00 42.59
C SER A 146 2.21 -16.72 43.78
N LYS A 147 1.91 -15.71 44.62
CA LYS A 147 2.50 -15.55 45.96
C LYS A 147 1.53 -16.11 47.02
N PRO A 148 1.46 -17.45 47.23
CA PRO A 148 0.90 -17.98 48.46
C PRO A 148 1.97 -17.89 49.58
N ASN A 149 1.63 -17.21 50.67
CA ASN A 149 2.17 -17.38 52.02
C ASN A 149 3.71 -17.51 52.20
N SER A 150 4.37 -16.36 52.34
CA SER A 150 5.48 -16.13 53.29
C SER A 150 5.48 -14.61 53.50
N THR A 151 5.10 -14.04 54.64
CA THR A 151 5.50 -14.34 56.02
C THR A 151 4.51 -13.57 56.90
N GLU A 152 3.96 -14.24 57.92
CA GLU A 152 3.20 -13.58 58.98
C GLU A 152 4.16 -12.76 59.87
N GLU A 153 3.68 -11.58 60.26
CA GLU A 153 4.13 -10.69 61.33
C GLU A 153 5.48 -9.93 61.16
N GLN A 154 5.39 -8.64 60.85
CA GLN A 154 5.60 -7.57 61.84
C GLN A 154 5.31 -6.16 61.27
N GLU A 155 4.55 -5.42 62.06
CA GLU A 155 4.50 -3.97 62.24
C GLU A 155 3.93 -2.99 61.18
N LYS A 156 3.08 -2.11 61.73
CA LYS A 156 2.35 -1.00 61.12
C LYS A 156 3.30 0.17 60.80
N GLN A 157 3.26 0.69 59.57
CA GLN A 157 3.43 2.12 59.20
C GLN A 157 2.84 2.32 57.78
N PRO A 158 2.47 3.56 57.39
CA PRO A 158 1.25 3.83 56.67
C PRO A 158 1.34 3.45 55.20
N ARG A 159 0.17 3.14 54.64
CA ARG A 159 -0.06 3.14 53.19
C ARG A 159 0.32 4.51 52.66
N GLU A 160 1.51 4.63 52.10
CA GLU A 160 1.71 5.61 51.05
C GLU A 160 0.86 5.15 49.87
N GLU A 161 -0.30 5.80 49.76
CA GLU A 161 -1.00 5.92 48.51
C GLU A 161 -0.03 6.51 47.49
N ILE A 162 0.65 5.64 46.74
CA ILE A 162 1.11 6.05 45.42
C ILE A 162 -0.15 6.16 44.57
N SER A 163 -0.78 7.33 44.72
CA SER A 163 -1.57 7.98 43.70
C SER A 163 -0.71 7.95 42.43
N SER A 164 -0.88 6.89 41.64
CA SER A 164 -0.49 6.91 40.24
C SER A 164 -1.63 7.62 39.51
N ASP A 165 -1.77 8.90 39.82
CA ASP A 165 -2.18 9.90 38.85
C ASP A 165 -1.24 9.75 37.65
N ASP A 166 -1.77 9.25 36.54
CA ASP A 166 -1.08 9.25 35.25
C ASP A 166 -2.14 9.29 34.15
N GLY A 167 -2.65 10.51 33.96
CA GLY A 167 -3.08 11.05 32.67
C GLY A 167 -4.18 10.26 31.99
N GLY A 168 -5.43 10.59 32.33
CA GLY A 168 -6.52 10.54 31.38
C GLY A 168 -6.23 11.54 30.26
N ASP A 169 -5.45 11.12 29.25
CA ASP A 169 -5.32 11.83 27.99
C ASP A 169 -6.54 11.46 27.13
N GLU A 170 -7.65 12.11 27.48
CA GLU A 170 -8.86 12.18 26.66
C GLU A 170 -8.62 13.22 25.57
N GLU A 171 -7.89 12.84 24.53
CA GLU A 171 -7.92 13.58 23.27
C GLU A 171 -9.31 13.39 22.66
N GLU A 172 -10.19 14.36 22.92
CA GLU A 172 -11.44 14.65 22.22
C GLU A 172 -11.14 14.92 20.74
N ASP A 173 -10.98 13.87 19.94
CA ASP A 173 -11.21 13.96 18.50
C ASP A 173 -12.73 13.98 18.27
N SER A 174 -13.30 15.19 18.32
CA SER A 174 -14.66 15.49 17.86
C SER A 174 -14.75 15.24 16.34
N VAL A 175 -14.89 13.97 15.96
CA VAL A 175 -15.38 13.60 14.63
C VAL A 175 -16.81 14.09 14.56
N VAL A 176 -17.01 15.19 13.84
CA VAL A 176 -18.33 15.67 13.42
C VAL A 176 -19.00 14.52 12.66
N GLU A 177 -19.80 13.77 13.39
CA GLU A 177 -20.59 12.62 12.93
C GLU A 177 -21.65 13.18 11.97
N ALA A 178 -21.30 13.25 10.69
CA ALA A 178 -22.27 13.48 9.63
C ALA A 178 -23.32 12.38 9.70
N ALA A 179 -24.46 12.75 10.30
CA ALA A 179 -25.76 12.09 10.34
C ALA A 179 -25.89 10.82 9.47
N TYR A 180 -25.53 9.67 10.04
CA TYR A 180 -26.14 8.39 9.68
C TYR A 180 -26.67 7.73 10.95
N PRO A 181 -27.99 7.60 11.11
CA PRO A 181 -28.56 6.99 12.31
C PRO A 181 -28.08 5.54 12.43
N ARG A 182 -27.50 5.21 13.58
CA ARG A 182 -27.08 3.84 13.90
C ARG A 182 -28.32 2.94 13.92
N PRO A 183 -28.29 1.77 13.25
CA PRO A 183 -29.45 0.88 13.24
C PRO A 183 -29.71 0.36 14.65
N ILE A 184 -30.92 0.62 15.16
CA ILE A 184 -31.39 0.14 16.46
C ILE A 184 -31.62 -1.37 16.34
N PHE A 185 -30.69 -2.16 16.89
CA PHE A 185 -30.84 -3.61 16.96
C PHE A 185 -31.84 -3.98 18.06
N ASN A 186 -33.11 -4.15 17.70
CA ASN A 186 -34.16 -4.61 18.62
C ASN A 186 -33.96 -6.08 18.96
N LYS A 187 -33.39 -6.35 20.14
CA LYS A 187 -33.19 -7.69 20.71
C LYS A 187 -34.50 -8.43 21.07
N SER A 188 -35.64 -7.75 21.02
CA SER A 188 -36.95 -8.35 21.29
C SER A 188 -37.51 -9.18 20.13
N ARG A 189 -36.93 -9.12 18.92
CA ARG A 189 -37.45 -9.83 17.74
C ARG A 189 -37.00 -11.29 17.61
N PHE A 190 -36.21 -11.81 18.55
CA PHE A 190 -35.64 -13.17 18.47
C PHE A 190 -36.16 -14.12 19.57
N GLN A 191 -37.29 -13.78 20.19
CA GLN A 191 -37.88 -14.56 21.31
C GLN A 191 -39.33 -15.01 21.07
N GLU A 192 -39.76 -15.16 19.83
CA GLU A 192 -41.02 -15.88 19.56
C GLU A 192 -40.77 -17.12 18.69
N LYS A 193 -41.36 -18.20 19.19
CA LYS A 193 -41.45 -19.55 18.66
C LYS A 193 -42.38 -19.61 17.46
#